data_AF-A0A2V5NQD1-F1
#
_entry.id   AF-A0A2V5NQD1-F1
#
_cell.length_a   1.000
_cell.length_b   1.000
_cell.length_c   1.000
_cell.angle_alpha   90.00
_cell.angle_beta   90.00
_cell.angle_gamma   90.00
#
_symmetry.space_group_name_H-M   'P 1'
#
loop_
_entity.id
_entity.type
_entity.pdbx_description
1 polymer ?
#
loop_
_entity_poly.entity_id
_entity_poly.type
_entity_poly.pdbx_seq_one_letter_code
_entity_poly.pdbx_strand_id
1 'polypeptide(L)'
;MSKDDARAQFTFAAARAEQEKIVEAQPNDGLALCVLGLIDAGLGRKEEALREGRRASELLPVEKDAINGPIIVKYLAIIAAWVGDKDLACEQLSIVVTRPTYLSYGELKLLPFWDPLRGDPRFEKIVASLAPTGD
;
A
#
# COMPACT_ATOMS: atom_id res chain seq x y z
N MET A 1 -20.26 -13.08 6.81
CA MET A 1 -20.25 -12.10 5.72
C MET A 1 -21.50 -11.25 5.86
N SER A 2 -21.33 -9.95 6.12
CA SER A 2 -22.42 -8.99 6.16
C SER A 2 -22.94 -8.73 4.73
N LYS A 3 -24.15 -8.15 4.59
CA LYS A 3 -24.64 -7.70 3.27
C LYS A 3 -23.74 -6.62 2.66
N ASP A 4 -23.08 -5.83 3.50
CA ASP A 4 -22.17 -4.78 3.06
C ASP A 4 -20.86 -5.38 2.54
N ASP A 5 -20.37 -6.48 3.12
CA ASP A 5 -19.17 -7.19 2.65
C ASP A 5 -19.38 -7.74 1.23
N ALA A 6 -20.55 -8.34 0.97
CA ALA A 6 -20.89 -8.90 -0.35
C ALA A 6 -21.05 -7.80 -1.41
N ARG A 7 -21.63 -6.65 -1.03
CA ARG A 7 -21.74 -5.49 -1.92
C ARG A 7 -20.38 -4.87 -2.22
N ALA A 8 -19.50 -4.76 -1.21
CA ALA A 8 -18.14 -4.27 -1.38
C ALA A 8 -17.33 -5.17 -2.34
N GLN A 9 -17.39 -6.49 -2.16
CA GLN A 9 -16.74 -7.45 -3.07
C GLN A 9 -17.23 -7.32 -4.52
N PHE A 10 -18.55 -7.20 -4.73
CA PHE A 10 -19.11 -7.02 -6.07
C PHE A 10 -18.62 -5.71 -6.72
N THR A 11 -18.63 -4.61 -5.98
CA THR A 11 -18.16 -3.31 -6.50
C THR A 11 -16.65 -3.31 -6.77
N PHE A 12 -15.85 -3.96 -5.92
CA PHE A 12 -14.41 -4.12 -6.15
C PHE A 12 -14.12 -4.96 -7.39
N ALA A 13 -14.87 -6.04 -7.63
CA ALA A 13 -14.70 -6.86 -8.82
C ALA A 13 -14.98 -6.08 -10.11
N ALA A 14 -16.00 -5.23 -10.12
CA ALA A 14 -16.28 -4.34 -11.25
C ALA A 14 -15.18 -3.29 -11.45
N ALA A 15 -14.71 -2.68 -10.35
CA ALA A 15 -13.60 -1.72 -10.39
C ALA A 15 -12.31 -2.35 -10.90
N ARG A 16 -12.03 -3.60 -10.51
CA ARG A 16 -10.87 -4.37 -10.99
C ARG A 16 -10.85 -4.47 -12.51
N ALA A 17 -11.97 -4.87 -13.10
CA ALA A 17 -12.07 -5.06 -14.55
C ALA A 17 -11.85 -3.77 -15.34
N GLU A 18 -12.23 -2.61 -14.79
CA GLU A 18 -11.96 -1.32 -15.44
C GLU A 18 -10.51 -0.89 -15.24
N GLN A 19 -9.97 -1.06 -14.04
CA GLN A 19 -8.58 -0.74 -13.75
C GLN A 19 -7.59 -1.60 -14.55
N GLU A 20 -7.92 -2.88 -14.79
CA GLU A 20 -7.12 -3.80 -15.61
C GLU A 20 -6.96 -3.26 -17.03
N LYS A 21 -8.02 -2.73 -17.66
CA LYS A 21 -7.93 -2.11 -18.99
C LYS A 21 -7.02 -0.88 -19.00
N ILE A 22 -7.02 -0.08 -17.93
CA ILE A 22 -6.14 1.08 -17.80
C ILE A 22 -4.68 0.62 -17.76
N VAL A 23 -4.40 -0.43 -16.98
CA VAL A 23 -3.05 -1.02 -16.90
C VAL A 23 -2.65 -1.66 -18.23
N GLU A 24 -3.55 -2.34 -18.94
CA GLU A 24 -3.26 -2.88 -20.27
C GLU A 24 -2.93 -1.79 -21.30
N ALA A 25 -3.65 -0.66 -21.25
CA ALA A 25 -3.37 0.49 -22.11
C ALA A 25 -2.07 1.21 -21.73
N GLN A 26 -1.69 1.21 -20.45
CA GLN A 26 -0.53 1.90 -19.90
C GLN A 26 0.24 1.02 -18.90
N PRO A 27 0.93 -0.05 -19.37
CA PRO A 27 1.51 -1.07 -18.49
C PRO A 27 2.69 -0.58 -17.64
N ASN A 28 3.19 0.63 -17.92
CA ASN A 28 4.28 1.26 -17.20
C ASN A 28 3.82 2.43 -16.31
N ASP A 29 2.51 2.65 -16.16
CA ASP A 29 1.99 3.58 -15.18
C ASP A 29 2.00 2.93 -13.78
N GLY A 30 2.99 3.32 -12.97
CA GLY A 30 3.17 2.78 -11.61
C GLY A 30 1.99 3.08 -10.69
N LEU A 31 1.32 4.24 -10.83
CA LEU A 31 0.16 4.56 -9.99
C LEU A 31 -1.04 3.71 -10.38
N ALA A 32 -1.27 3.49 -11.68
CA ALA A 32 -2.32 2.59 -12.15
C ALA A 32 -2.13 1.15 -11.63
N LEU A 33 -0.88 0.67 -11.59
CA LEU A 33 -0.54 -0.63 -11.01
C LEU A 33 -0.78 -0.68 -9.49
N CYS A 34 -0.47 0.39 -8.74
CA CYS A 34 -0.79 0.46 -7.31
C CYS A 34 -2.30 0.38 -7.06
N VAL A 35 -3.11 1.06 -7.86
CA VAL A 35 -4.59 1.00 -7.72
C VAL A 35 -5.09 -0.42 -7.98
N LEU A 36 -4.59 -1.09 -9.03
CA LEU A 36 -4.96 -2.48 -9.29
C LEU A 36 -4.57 -3.39 -8.11
N GLY A 37 -3.37 -3.20 -7.56
CA GLY A 37 -2.89 -3.99 -6.44
C GLY A 37 -3.70 -3.80 -5.15
N LEU A 38 -4.19 -2.58 -4.89
CA LEU A 38 -5.10 -2.31 -3.76
C LEU A 38 -6.46 -2.98 -3.94
N ILE A 39 -7.00 -2.96 -5.17
CA ILE A 39 -8.27 -3.64 -5.48
C ILE A 39 -8.10 -5.14 -5.28
N ASP A 40 -7.01 -5.72 -5.79
CA ASP A 40 -6.73 -7.14 -5.66
C ASP A 40 -6.46 -7.56 -4.21
N ALA A 41 -5.80 -6.71 -3.41
CA ALA A 41 -5.66 -6.93 -1.97
C ALA A 41 -7.02 -6.94 -1.26
N GLY A 42 -7.91 -5.98 -1.57
CA GLY A 42 -9.26 -5.90 -1.00
C GLY A 42 -10.16 -7.08 -1.40
N LEU A 43 -9.89 -7.71 -2.56
CA LEU A 43 -10.55 -8.93 -3.02
C LEU A 43 -9.91 -10.22 -2.46
N GLY A 44 -8.82 -10.13 -1.69
CA GLY A 44 -8.08 -11.29 -1.16
C GLY A 44 -7.19 -11.99 -2.19
N ARG A 45 -6.91 -11.36 -3.33
CA ARG A 45 -6.06 -11.86 -4.41
C ARG A 45 -4.59 -11.53 -4.14
N LYS A 46 -4.02 -12.23 -3.18
CA LYS A 46 -2.70 -11.92 -2.62
C LYS A 46 -1.60 -11.88 -3.68
N GLU A 47 -1.51 -12.89 -4.53
CA GLU A 47 -0.42 -13.04 -5.49
C GLU A 47 -0.47 -11.94 -6.55
N GLU A 48 -1.65 -11.62 -7.07
CA GLU A 48 -1.88 -10.50 -8.00
C GLU A 48 -1.46 -9.18 -7.36
N ALA A 49 -2.03 -8.88 -6.19
CA ALA A 49 -1.83 -7.61 -5.51
C ALA A 49 -0.35 -7.31 -5.28
N LEU A 50 0.40 -8.32 -4.82
CA LEU A 50 1.83 -8.19 -4.58
C LEU A 50 2.66 -8.11 -5.87
N ARG A 51 2.26 -8.79 -6.96
CA ARG A 51 2.94 -8.65 -8.26
C ARG A 51 2.82 -7.23 -8.77
N GLU A 52 1.63 -6.66 -8.73
CA GLU A 52 1.35 -5.32 -9.25
C GLU A 52 2.06 -4.23 -8.44
N GLY A 53 2.00 -4.31 -7.10
CA GLY A 53 2.70 -3.35 -6.24
C GLY A 53 4.23 -3.42 -6.38
N ARG A 54 4.81 -4.62 -6.56
CA ARG A 54 6.25 -4.77 -6.84
C ARG A 54 6.61 -4.21 -8.22
N ARG A 55 5.80 -4.50 -9.23
CA ARG A 55 6.01 -3.96 -10.58
C ARG A 55 5.98 -2.43 -10.59
N ALA A 56 5.03 -1.83 -9.86
CA ALA A 56 4.98 -0.38 -9.69
C ALA A 56 6.29 0.16 -9.08
N SER A 57 6.81 -0.50 -8.04
CA SER A 57 8.04 -0.09 -7.35
C SER A 57 9.29 -0.23 -8.24
N GLU A 58 9.33 -1.22 -9.12
CA GLU A 58 10.40 -1.39 -10.12
C GLU A 58 10.40 -0.29 -11.18
N LEU A 59 9.20 0.17 -11.59
CA LEU A 59 9.02 1.20 -12.61
C LEU A 59 9.41 2.59 -12.09
N LEU A 60 9.06 2.89 -10.84
CA LEU A 60 9.32 4.17 -10.18
C LEU A 60 10.13 3.96 -8.88
N PRO A 61 11.42 3.60 -8.98
CA PRO A 61 12.26 3.50 -7.80
C PRO A 61 12.51 4.90 -7.23
N VAL A 62 12.63 4.98 -5.89
CA VAL A 62 12.81 6.22 -5.15
C VAL A 62 14.05 7.01 -5.62
N GLU A 63 15.08 6.32 -6.10
CA GLU A 63 16.31 6.90 -6.62
C GLU A 63 16.11 7.66 -7.94
N LYS A 64 15.10 7.28 -8.74
CA LYS A 64 14.81 7.91 -10.03
C LYS A 64 13.73 8.97 -9.93
N ASP A 65 12.75 8.77 -9.05
CA ASP A 65 11.68 9.72 -8.80
C ASP A 65 11.48 9.88 -7.29
N ALA A 66 12.09 10.93 -6.74
CA ALA A 66 12.03 11.22 -5.31
C ALA A 66 10.65 11.72 -4.85
N ILE A 67 9.75 12.06 -5.77
CA ILE A 67 8.38 12.52 -5.47
C ILE A 67 7.43 11.33 -5.50
N ASN A 68 7.36 10.61 -6.63
CA ASN A 68 6.40 9.51 -6.80
C ASN A 68 6.92 8.19 -6.23
N GLY A 69 8.22 7.94 -6.20
CA GLY A 69 8.78 6.70 -5.66
C GLY A 69 8.33 6.40 -4.22
N PRO A 70 8.43 7.34 -3.27
CA PRO A 70 7.93 7.12 -1.91
C PRO A 70 6.42 6.82 -1.85
N ILE A 71 5.63 7.39 -2.76
CA ILE A 71 4.19 7.13 -2.85
C ILE A 71 3.94 5.68 -3.26
N ILE A 72 4.66 5.18 -4.26
CA ILE A 72 4.57 3.79 -4.73
C ILE A 72 4.97 2.81 -3.62
N VAL A 73 6.08 3.07 -2.93
CA VAL A 73 6.53 2.22 -1.81
C VAL A 73 5.50 2.22 -0.67
N LYS A 74 4.88 3.37 -0.37
CA LYS A 74 3.77 3.44 0.59
C LYS A 74 2.60 2.54 0.17
N TYR A 75 2.18 2.59 -1.08
CA TYR A 75 1.09 1.74 -1.57
C TYR A 75 1.44 0.26 -1.53
N LEU A 76 2.68 -0.12 -1.88
CA LEU A 76 3.12 -1.51 -1.72
C LEU A 76 3.06 -1.96 -0.24
N ALA A 77 3.40 -1.08 0.70
CA ALA A 77 3.26 -1.38 2.13
C ALA A 77 1.80 -1.61 2.54
N ILE A 78 0.87 -0.79 2.05
CA ILE A 78 -0.58 -0.94 2.31
C ILE A 78 -1.09 -2.25 1.71
N ILE A 79 -0.75 -2.53 0.45
CA ILE A 79 -1.10 -3.77 -0.25
C ILE A 79 -0.62 -4.99 0.56
N ALA A 80 0.65 -4.99 0.96
CA ALA A 80 1.25 -6.04 1.76
C ALA A 80 0.53 -6.23 3.10
N ALA A 81 0.19 -5.14 3.79
CA ALA A 81 -0.57 -5.18 5.04
C ALA A 81 -1.96 -5.83 4.85
N TRP A 82 -2.68 -5.45 3.80
CA TRP A 82 -4.03 -5.95 3.52
C TRP A 82 -4.07 -7.43 3.17
N VAL A 83 -3.04 -7.95 2.51
CA VAL A 83 -2.90 -9.39 2.19
C VAL A 83 -2.21 -10.19 3.30
N GLY A 84 -1.96 -9.56 4.46
CA GLY A 84 -1.37 -10.19 5.63
C GLY A 84 0.14 -10.43 5.57
N ASP A 85 0.84 -9.86 4.59
CA ASP A 85 2.30 -9.92 4.48
C ASP A 85 2.95 -8.80 5.32
N LYS A 86 2.94 -9.00 6.64
CA LYS A 86 3.44 -8.01 7.61
C LYS A 86 4.93 -7.74 7.47
N ASP A 87 5.69 -8.75 7.05
CA ASP A 87 7.14 -8.65 6.87
C ASP A 87 7.46 -7.65 5.76
N LEU A 88 6.87 -7.85 4.58
CA LEU A 88 7.03 -6.93 3.46
C LEU A 88 6.47 -5.55 3.80
N ALA A 89 5.31 -5.46 4.45
CA ALA A 89 4.72 -4.18 4.82
C ALA A 89 5.64 -3.35 5.72
N CYS A 90 6.24 -3.96 6.75
CA CYS A 90 7.17 -3.29 7.65
C CYS A 90 8.50 -2.92 6.98
N GLU A 91 9.00 -3.77 6.07
CA GLU A 91 10.18 -3.46 5.26
C GLU A 91 9.96 -2.21 4.41
N GLN A 92 8.86 -2.16 3.67
CA GLN A 92 8.53 -1.02 2.81
C GLN A 92 8.28 0.27 3.62
N LEU A 93 7.60 0.15 4.76
CA LEU A 93 7.44 1.29 5.68
C LEU A 93 8.78 1.83 6.18
N SER A 94 9.72 0.95 6.52
CA SER A 94 11.05 1.34 6.98
C SER A 94 11.80 2.14 5.91
N ILE A 95 11.64 1.78 4.62
CA ILE A 95 12.21 2.54 3.51
C ILE A 95 11.58 3.94 3.44
N VAL A 96 10.25 4.03 3.48
CA VAL A 96 9.52 5.30 3.31
C VAL A 96 9.81 6.30 4.43
N VAL A 97 10.02 5.86 5.67
CA VAL A 97 10.26 6.76 6.81
C VAL A 97 11.69 7.26 6.95
N THR A 98 12.66 6.70 6.20
CA THR A 98 14.07 7.10 6.28
C THR A 98 14.42 8.39 5.54
N ARG A 99 13.51 8.92 4.72
CA ARG A 99 13.68 10.15 3.94
C ARG A 99 12.59 11.16 4.35
N PRO A 100 12.74 12.46 4.05
CA PRO A 100 11.63 13.40 4.17
C PRO A 100 10.42 12.82 3.44
N THR A 101 9.39 12.46 4.21
CA THR A 101 8.31 11.60 3.75
C THR A 101 6.98 12.28 3.94
N TYR A 102 6.04 11.97 3.05
CA TYR A 102 4.64 12.34 3.20
C TYR A 102 3.92 11.50 4.26
N LEU A 103 4.55 10.42 4.74
CA LEU A 103 3.96 9.54 5.74
C LEU A 103 4.17 10.11 7.15
N SER A 104 3.08 10.56 7.77
CA SER A 104 3.11 11.18 9.10
C SER A 104 2.83 10.19 10.23
N TYR A 105 3.21 10.55 11.46
CA TYR A 105 2.79 9.83 12.67
C TYR A 105 1.27 9.67 12.75
N GLY A 106 0.53 10.75 12.46
CA GLY A 106 -0.94 10.72 12.50
C GLY A 106 -1.51 9.75 11.47
N GLU A 107 -0.94 9.70 10.27
CA GLU A 107 -1.36 8.74 9.23
C GLU A 107 -1.21 7.30 9.71
N LEU A 108 -0.03 6.94 10.22
CA LEU A 108 0.24 5.60 10.74
C LEU A 108 -0.60 5.25 11.97
N LYS A 109 -0.82 6.21 12.87
CA LYS A 109 -1.52 5.97 14.14
C LYS A 109 -3.03 5.85 13.95
N LEU A 110 -3.62 6.64 13.05
CA LEU A 110 -5.07 6.85 13.00
C LEU A 110 -5.76 6.21 11.79
N LEU A 111 -5.10 6.11 10.63
CA LEU A 111 -5.79 5.59 9.44
C LEU A 111 -6.00 4.08 9.50
N PRO A 112 -7.18 3.58 9.06
CA PRO A 112 -7.52 2.17 9.12
C PRO A 112 -6.69 1.27 8.19
N PHE A 113 -5.97 1.87 7.24
CA PHE A 113 -5.11 1.14 6.30
C PHE A 113 -4.05 0.30 7.03
N TRP A 114 -3.65 0.74 8.23
CA TRP A 114 -2.59 0.13 9.02
C TRP A 114 -3.12 -0.79 10.13
N ASP A 115 -4.44 -0.97 10.25
CA ASP A 115 -5.06 -1.88 11.21
C ASP A 115 -4.45 -3.29 11.19
N PRO A 116 -4.15 -3.90 10.02
CA PRO A 116 -3.52 -5.22 9.99
C PRO A 116 -2.14 -5.30 10.65
N LEU A 117 -1.42 -4.17 10.76
CA LEU A 117 -0.07 -4.09 11.32
C LEU A 117 -0.07 -3.73 12.81
N ARG A 118 -1.18 -3.23 13.37
CA ARG A 118 -1.26 -2.86 14.78
C ARG A 118 -0.93 -4.05 15.68
N GLY A 119 -0.09 -3.83 16.67
CA GLY A 119 0.45 -4.87 17.54
C GLY A 119 1.66 -5.63 17.00
N ASP A 120 2.10 -5.40 15.75
CA ASP A 120 3.43 -5.85 15.30
C ASP A 120 4.51 -4.94 15.91
N PRO A 121 5.49 -5.47 16.67
CA PRO A 121 6.51 -4.64 17.32
C PRO A 121 7.34 -3.78 16.35
N ARG A 122 7.54 -4.23 15.11
CA ARG A 122 8.29 -3.47 14.10
C ARG A 122 7.50 -2.26 13.63
N PHE A 123 6.20 -2.45 13.40
CA PHE A 123 5.30 -1.37 13.05
C PHE A 123 5.22 -0.33 14.16
N GLU A 124 5.00 -0.74 15.42
CA GLU A 124 4.92 0.19 16.55
C GLU A 124 6.22 0.99 16.75
N LYS A 125 7.38 0.38 16.47
CA LYS A 125 8.68 1.08 16.47
C LYS A 125 8.75 2.17 15.40
N ILE A 126 8.26 1.89 14.20
CA ILE A 126 8.19 2.87 13.10
C ILE A 126 7.27 4.03 13.51
N VAL A 127 6.08 3.74 14.04
CA VAL A 127 5.15 4.77 14.53
C VAL A 127 5.82 5.63 15.61
N ALA A 128 6.46 5.03 16.60
CA ALA A 128 7.14 5.75 17.67
C ALA A 128 8.27 6.66 17.15
N SER A 129 9.00 6.25 16.11
CA SER A 129 10.07 7.07 15.52
C SER A 129 9.59 8.36 14.86
N LEU A 130 8.30 8.44 14.51
CA LEU A 130 7.70 9.64 13.92
C LEU A 130 6.93 10.49 14.94
N ALA A 131 6.82 10.03 16.19
CA ALA A 131 6.06 10.73 17.21
C ALA A 131 6.61 12.15 17.43
N PRO A 132 5.74 13.18 17.55
CA PRO A 132 6.18 14.53 17.84
C PRO A 132 7.01 14.56 19.13
N THR A 133 8.21 15.15 19.07
CA THR A 133 8.95 15.51 20.27
C THR A 133 8.31 16.79 20.82
N GLY A 134 7.75 16.71 22.03
CA GLY A 134 7.21 17.88 22.70
C GLY A 134 8.36 18.76 23.19
N ASP A 135 8.69 19.79 22.42
CA ASP A 135 9.50 20.94 22.83
C ASP A 135 8.61 22.18 22.99
#